data_AF-A0A2X2T4H6-F1
#
_entry.id   AF-A0A2X2T4H6-F1
#
_cell.length_a   1.000
_cell.length_b   1.000
_cell.length_c   1.000
_cell.angle_alpha   90.00
_cell.angle_beta   90.00
_cell.angle_gamma   90.00
#
_symmetry.space_group_name_H-M   'P 1'
#
loop_
_entity.id
_entity.type
_entity.pdbx_description
1 polymer ?
#
loop_
_entity_poly.entity_id
_entity_poly.type
_entity_poly.pdbx_seq_one_letter_code
_entity_poly.pdbx_strand_id
1 'polypeptide(L)'
;MVFFGPLSSIFDIVTFGVMWWIFKANTPEAQTLFQSGWFVEGLLSQTLIVHMIRTRRIPFLQSRPAWPLMMMTLLVMALGIALPFSPLAEYLHLQALPLSYFPLLVVILAGYVMLTQAVKGFYSRRYGWQ
;
A
#
# COMPACT_ATOMS: atom_id res chain seq x y z
N MET A 1 -13.87 5.50 8.68
CA MET A 1 -12.74 6.29 8.15
C MET A 1 -11.85 6.88 9.24
N VAL A 2 -12.40 7.31 10.39
CA VAL A 2 -11.62 7.92 11.50
C VAL A 2 -10.49 7.02 12.07
N PHE A 3 -10.64 5.69 12.08
CA PHE A 3 -9.60 4.79 12.61
C PHE A 3 -8.63 4.24 11.56
N PHE A 4 -9.09 4.03 10.33
CA PHE A 4 -8.25 3.44 9.27
C PHE A 4 -7.36 4.48 8.58
N GLY A 5 -7.77 5.76 8.54
CA GLY A 5 -6.96 6.85 8.00
C GLY A 5 -5.63 7.02 8.74
N PRO A 6 -5.64 7.25 10.07
CA PRO A 6 -4.40 7.39 10.86
C PRO A 6 -3.50 6.16 10.77
N LEU A 7 -4.10 4.97 10.64
CA LEU A 7 -3.35 3.73 10.45
C LEU A 7 -2.55 3.76 9.14
N SER A 8 -3.18 4.14 8.03
CA SER A 8 -2.52 4.29 6.74
C SER A 8 -1.38 5.31 6.80
N SER A 9 -1.62 6.45 7.46
CA SER A 9 -0.62 7.51 7.60
C SER A 9 0.65 7.07 8.31
N ILE A 10 0.57 6.11 9.25
CA ILE A 10 1.77 5.53 9.88
C ILE A 10 2.63 4.85 8.82
N PHE A 11 2.03 4.08 7.91
CA PHE A 11 2.76 3.40 6.85
C PHE A 11 3.26 4.38 5.79
N ASP A 12 2.51 5.43 5.46
CA ASP A 12 3.00 6.51 4.60
C ASP A 12 4.28 7.15 5.20
N ILE A 13 4.29 7.43 6.51
CA ILE A 13 5.47 7.97 7.21
C ILE A 13 6.63 6.97 7.19
N VAL A 14 6.37 5.67 7.37
CA VAL A 14 7.39 4.63 7.25
C VAL A 14 7.97 4.60 5.84
N THR A 15 7.12 4.66 4.80
CA THR A 15 7.53 4.77 3.40
C THR A 15 8.40 6.00 3.18
N PHE A 16 7.99 7.16 3.70
CA PHE A 16 8.78 8.40 3.63
C PHE A 16 10.13 8.24 4.30
N GLY A 17 10.18 7.57 5.46
CA GLY A 17 11.43 7.26 6.15
C GLY A 17 12.34 6.34 5.33
N VAL A 18 11.78 5.31 4.71
CA VAL A 18 12.52 4.41 3.81
C VAL A 18 13.08 5.21 2.62
N MET A 19 12.26 6.03 1.97
CA MET A 19 12.70 6.84 0.84
C MET A 19 13.78 7.86 1.26
N TRP A 20 13.62 8.47 2.43
CA TRP A 20 14.53 9.51 2.93
C TRP A 20 15.86 8.95 3.43
N TRP A 21 15.87 7.91 4.28
CA TRP A 21 17.09 7.42 4.93
C TRP A 21 17.78 6.28 4.18
N ILE A 22 17.03 5.39 3.53
CA ILE A 22 17.60 4.23 2.82
C ILE A 22 17.94 4.62 1.38
N PHE A 23 16.98 5.19 0.65
CA PHE A 23 17.16 5.58 -0.75
C PHE A 23 17.76 6.98 -0.93
N LYS A 24 17.90 7.75 0.16
CA LYS A 24 18.44 9.12 0.13
C LYS A 24 17.72 9.99 -0.91
N ALA A 25 16.41 9.78 -1.08
CA ALA A 25 15.56 10.58 -1.95
C ALA A 25 15.17 11.88 -1.23
N ASN A 26 16.18 12.62 -0.78
CA ASN A 26 16.06 13.83 0.05
C ASN A 26 16.62 15.08 -0.64
N THR A 27 16.92 15.00 -1.93
CA THR A 27 17.34 16.13 -2.78
C THR A 27 16.31 16.41 -3.87
N PRO A 28 16.27 17.62 -4.44
CA PRO A 28 15.35 17.97 -5.52
C PRO A 28 15.47 17.05 -6.75
N GLU A 29 16.67 16.57 -7.06
CA GLU A 29 16.94 15.66 -8.19
C GLU A 29 16.31 14.28 -7.98
N ALA A 30 16.15 13.86 -6.72
CA ALA A 30 15.54 12.58 -6.35
C ALA A 30 14.05 12.69 -6.00
N GLN A 31 13.42 13.86 -6.23
CA GLN A 31 12.02 14.10 -5.92
C GLN A 31 11.09 13.12 -6.66
N THR A 32 11.34 12.87 -7.93
CA THR A 32 10.56 11.93 -8.77
C THR A 32 10.68 10.49 -8.26
N LEU A 33 11.86 10.09 -7.78
CA LEU A 33 12.05 8.79 -7.14
C LEU A 33 11.19 8.67 -5.87
N PHE A 34 11.19 9.71 -5.01
CA PHE A 34 10.35 9.77 -3.81
C PHE A 34 8.86 9.66 -4.16
N GLN A 35 8.40 10.47 -5.11
CA GLN A 35 7.01 10.47 -5.59
C GLN A 35 6.59 9.11 -6.13
N SER A 36 7.49 8.42 -6.83
CA SER A 36 7.22 7.09 -7.39
C SER A 36 7.07 6.02 -6.32
N GLY A 37 7.95 6.01 -5.32
CA GLY A 37 7.84 5.09 -4.19
C GLY A 37 6.54 5.29 -3.42
N TRP A 38 6.25 6.55 -3.10
CA TRP A 38 5.02 6.91 -2.42
C TRP A 38 3.77 6.56 -3.23
N PHE A 39 3.77 6.81 -4.55
CA PHE A 39 2.68 6.44 -5.43
C PHE A 39 2.40 4.93 -5.42
N VAL A 40 3.44 4.11 -5.60
CA VAL A 40 3.31 2.65 -5.64
C VAL A 40 2.80 2.13 -4.30
N GLU A 41 3.36 2.60 -3.19
CA GLU A 41 2.93 2.15 -1.86
C GLU A 41 1.50 2.59 -1.55
N GLY A 42 1.17 3.87 -1.76
CA GLY A 42 -0.17 4.40 -1.54
C GLY A 42 -1.24 3.70 -2.37
N LEU A 43 -0.95 3.39 -3.64
CA LEU A 43 -1.87 2.64 -4.49
C LEU A 43 -2.09 1.21 -3.98
N LEU A 44 -1.01 0.52 -3.58
CA LEU A 44 -1.08 -0.85 -3.08
C LEU A 44 -1.80 -0.92 -1.72
N SER A 45 -1.52 -0.01 -0.79
CA SER A 45 -2.19 0.04 0.51
C SER A 45 -3.69 0.37 0.35
N GLN A 46 -4.05 1.32 -0.53
CA GLN A 46 -5.44 1.64 -0.85
C GLN A 46 -6.20 0.50 -1.54
N THR A 47 -5.55 -0.25 -2.42
CA THR A 47 -6.19 -1.42 -3.04
C THR A 47 -6.36 -2.55 -2.02
N LEU A 48 -5.40 -2.75 -1.11
CA LEU A 48 -5.50 -3.74 -0.03
C LEU A 48 -6.59 -3.40 0.97
N ILE A 49 -6.72 -2.13 1.41
CA ILE A 49 -7.69 -1.75 2.44
C ILE A 49 -9.13 -2.02 2.00
N VAL A 50 -9.44 -1.90 0.70
CA VAL A 50 -10.75 -2.26 0.14
C VAL A 50 -11.11 -3.72 0.43
N HIS A 51 -10.14 -4.64 0.32
CA HIS A 51 -10.36 -6.05 0.71
C HIS A 51 -10.48 -6.21 2.21
N MET A 52 -9.70 -5.44 2.96
CA MET A 52 -9.71 -5.53 4.42
C MET A 52 -11.01 -5.04 5.02
N ILE A 53 -11.62 -3.95 4.54
CA ILE A 53 -12.86 -3.40 5.13
C ILE A 53 -14.11 -4.20 4.81
N ARG A 54 -14.11 -4.99 3.72
CA ARG A 54 -15.32 -5.68 3.20
C ARG A 54 -15.95 -6.68 4.17
N THR A 55 -15.16 -7.41 4.94
CA THR A 55 -15.69 -8.43 5.86
C THR A 55 -14.91 -8.45 7.17
N ARG A 56 -15.52 -8.89 8.28
CA ARG A 56 -14.80 -9.09 9.55
C ARG A 56 -13.71 -10.15 9.50
N ARG A 57 -13.91 -11.13 8.64
CA ARG A 57 -13.04 -12.29 8.50
C ARG A 57 -11.72 -11.89 7.86
N ILE A 58 -10.70 -12.71 8.07
CA ILE A 58 -9.40 -12.50 7.44
C ILE A 58 -9.60 -12.60 5.91
N PRO A 59 -9.39 -11.52 5.14
CA PRO A 59 -9.53 -11.50 3.70
C PRO A 59 -8.52 -12.48 3.10
N PHE A 60 -8.89 -13.11 2.00
CA PHE A 60 -8.14 -14.14 1.26
C PHE A 60 -8.06 -15.52 1.96
N LEU A 61 -8.04 -15.57 3.30
CA LEU A 61 -8.02 -16.82 4.07
C LEU A 61 -9.43 -17.34 4.39
N GLN A 62 -10.30 -16.46 4.88
CA GLN A 62 -11.63 -16.82 5.38
C GLN A 62 -12.78 -16.18 4.58
N SER A 63 -12.46 -15.17 3.76
CA SER A 63 -13.39 -14.48 2.87
C SER A 63 -12.68 -14.19 1.56
N ARG A 64 -13.08 -14.91 0.50
CA ARG A 64 -12.54 -14.68 -0.83
C ARG A 64 -13.40 -13.61 -1.51
N PRO A 65 -12.79 -12.52 -2.02
CA PRO A 65 -13.53 -11.53 -2.79
C PRO A 65 -14.13 -12.18 -4.05
N ALA A 66 -15.23 -11.60 -4.55
CA ALA A 66 -15.80 -12.02 -5.83
C ALA A 66 -14.75 -11.92 -6.93
N TRP A 67 -14.76 -12.87 -7.86
CA TRP A 67 -13.76 -12.98 -8.93
C TRP A 67 -13.48 -11.66 -9.67
N PRO A 68 -14.50 -10.85 -10.06
CA PRO A 68 -14.25 -9.58 -10.72
C PRO A 68 -13.45 -8.58 -9.88
N LEU A 69 -13.71 -8.50 -8.56
CA LEU A 69 -12.97 -7.59 -7.68
C LEU A 69 -11.50 -8.02 -7.55
N MET A 70 -11.26 -9.33 -7.47
CA MET A 70 -9.90 -9.86 -7.36
C MET A 70 -9.10 -9.59 -8.64
N MET A 71 -9.69 -9.82 -9.81
CA MET A 71 -9.07 -9.51 -11.11
C MET A 71 -8.75 -8.03 -11.24
N MET A 72 -9.71 -7.15 -10.92
CA MET A 72 -9.48 -5.70 -11.01
C MET A 72 -8.40 -5.24 -10.04
N THR A 73 -8.33 -5.83 -8.84
CA THR A 73 -7.27 -5.50 -7.88
C THR A 73 -5.91 -5.89 -8.43
N LEU A 74 -5.75 -7.13 -8.91
CA LEU A 74 -4.49 -7.60 -9.47
C LEU A 74 -4.07 -6.75 -10.69
N LEU A 75 -5.03 -6.37 -11.53
CA LEU A 75 -4.79 -5.51 -12.68
C LEU A 75 -4.33 -4.12 -12.25
N VAL A 76 -4.99 -3.49 -11.27
CA VAL A 76 -4.58 -2.17 -10.75
C VAL A 76 -3.21 -2.24 -10.08
N MET A 77 -2.94 -3.28 -9.29
CA MET A 77 -1.62 -3.47 -8.66
C MET A 77 -0.52 -3.66 -9.71
N ALA A 78 -0.76 -4.50 -10.72
CA ALA A 78 0.19 -4.75 -11.80
C ALA A 78 0.46 -3.50 -12.64
N LEU A 79 -0.60 -2.78 -13.03
CA LEU A 79 -0.47 -1.51 -13.75
C LEU A 79 0.23 -0.45 -12.91
N GLY A 80 -0.09 -0.34 -11.63
CA GLY A 80 0.53 0.59 -10.70
C GLY A 80 2.02 0.36 -10.52
N ILE A 81 2.44 -0.90 -10.42
CA ILE A 81 3.86 -1.27 -10.36
C ILE A 81 4.55 -1.07 -11.71
N ALA A 82 3.87 -1.32 -12.83
CA ALA A 82 4.44 -1.18 -14.17
C ALA A 82 4.54 0.30 -14.63
N LEU A 83 3.68 1.18 -14.12
CA LEU A 83 3.57 2.58 -14.55
C LEU A 83 4.89 3.36 -14.42
N PRO A 84 5.65 3.29 -13.30
CA PRO A 84 6.95 3.96 -13.19
C PRO A 84 8.04 3.41 -14.14
N PHE A 85 7.85 2.21 -14.70
CA PHE A 85 8.77 1.61 -15.69
C PHE A 85 8.29 1.81 -17.13
N SER A 86 7.15 2.47 -17.32
CA SER A 86 6.56 2.71 -18.63
C SER A 86 7.03 4.04 -19.23
N PRO A 87 6.90 4.23 -20.57
CA PRO A 87 7.18 5.52 -21.21
C PRO A 87 6.31 6.68 -20.70
N LEU A 88 5.18 6.38 -20.04
CA LEU A 88 4.29 7.38 -19.44
C LEU A 88 4.82 7.91 -18.10
N ALA A 89 5.86 7.29 -17.53
CA ALA A 89 6.40 7.67 -16.24
C ALA A 89 6.84 9.14 -16.23
N GLU A 90 7.57 9.59 -17.26
CA GLU A 90 8.08 10.96 -17.35
C GLU A 90 6.94 12.01 -17.37
N TYR A 91 5.85 11.72 -18.09
CA TYR A 91 4.67 12.60 -18.13
C TYR A 91 3.97 12.74 -16.78
N LEU A 92 4.06 11.71 -15.94
CA LEU A 92 3.47 11.67 -14.60
C LEU A 92 4.46 12.05 -13.49
N HIS A 93 5.67 12.51 -13.84
CA HIS A 93 6.77 12.76 -12.91
C HIS A 93 7.16 11.53 -12.07
N LEU A 94 7.03 10.35 -12.67
CA LEU A 94 7.44 9.07 -12.10
C LEU A 94 8.79 8.65 -12.66
N GLN A 95 9.50 7.84 -11.88
CA GLN A 95 10.80 7.29 -12.17
C GLN A 95 10.82 5.80 -11.78
N ALA A 96 11.50 5.00 -12.60
CA ALA A 96 11.71 3.58 -12.32
C ALA A 96 12.35 3.39 -10.93
N LEU A 97 11.70 2.58 -10.10
CA LEU A 97 12.20 2.30 -8.76
C LEU A 97 13.31 1.24 -8.77
N PRO A 98 14.34 1.39 -7.92
CA PRO A 98 15.34 0.36 -7.73
C PRO A 98 14.69 -0.93 -7.21
N LEU A 99 15.14 -2.08 -7.71
CA LEU A 99 14.57 -3.38 -7.31
C LEU A 99 14.65 -3.65 -5.81
N SER A 100 15.61 -3.04 -5.11
CA SER A 100 15.74 -3.11 -3.64
C SER A 100 14.59 -2.45 -2.89
N TYR A 101 13.76 -1.63 -3.54
CA TYR A 101 12.56 -1.04 -2.95
C TYR A 101 11.46 -2.08 -2.69
N PHE A 102 11.28 -3.04 -3.60
CA PHE A 102 10.16 -3.99 -3.53
C PHE A 102 10.18 -4.90 -2.30
N PRO A 103 11.32 -5.44 -1.83
CA PRO A 103 11.36 -6.17 -0.57
C PRO A 103 10.90 -5.33 0.63
N LEU A 104 11.32 -4.07 0.71
CA LEU A 104 10.92 -3.15 1.78
C LEU A 104 9.43 -2.82 1.69
N LEU A 105 8.93 -2.56 0.49
CA LEU A 105 7.51 -2.37 0.21
C LEU A 105 6.67 -3.57 0.67
N VAL A 106 7.10 -4.80 0.39
CA VAL A 106 6.41 -6.01 0.87
C VAL A 106 6.36 -6.05 2.39
N VAL A 107 7.44 -5.68 3.09
CA VAL A 107 7.46 -5.61 4.55
C VAL A 107 6.48 -4.55 5.08
N ILE A 108 6.45 -3.36 4.47
CA ILE A 108 5.51 -2.28 4.82
C ILE A 108 4.06 -2.75 4.64
N LEU A 109 3.72 -3.30 3.48
CA LEU A 109 2.37 -3.78 3.18
C LEU A 109 1.96 -4.97 4.05
N ALA A 110 2.88 -5.88 4.36
CA ALA A 110 2.62 -6.98 5.30
C ALA A 110 2.33 -6.44 6.71
N GLY A 111 3.13 -5.47 7.18
CA GLY A 111 2.88 -4.76 8.43
C GLY A 111 1.52 -4.06 8.44
N TYR A 112 1.15 -3.42 7.34
CA TYR A 112 -0.14 -2.75 7.17
C TYR A 112 -1.31 -3.73 7.31
N VAL A 113 -1.23 -4.86 6.61
CA VAL A 113 -2.25 -5.90 6.68
C VAL A 113 -2.32 -6.49 8.10
N MET A 114 -1.18 -6.81 8.72
CA MET A 114 -1.15 -7.36 10.07
C MET A 114 -1.76 -6.40 11.10
N LEU A 115 -1.35 -5.14 11.08
CA LEU A 115 -1.85 -4.13 12.02
C LEU A 115 -3.34 -3.85 11.80
N THR A 116 -3.78 -3.73 10.55
CA THR A 116 -5.19 -3.53 10.22
C THR A 116 -6.02 -4.72 10.72
N GLN A 117 -5.55 -5.96 10.56
CA GLN A 117 -6.25 -7.13 11.12
C GLN A 117 -6.27 -7.12 12.64
N ALA A 118 -5.16 -6.80 13.29
CA ALA A 118 -5.09 -6.75 14.75
C ALA A 118 -6.08 -5.72 15.32
N VAL A 119 -6.13 -4.52 14.73
CA VAL A 119 -7.09 -3.47 15.12
C VAL A 119 -8.53 -3.93 14.92
N LYS A 120 -8.84 -4.59 13.78
CA LYS A 120 -10.18 -5.14 13.53
C LYS A 120 -10.54 -6.25 14.53
N GLY A 121 -9.63 -7.14 14.84
CA GLY A 121 -9.83 -8.21 15.83
C GLY A 121 -10.08 -7.64 17.22
N PHE A 122 -9.30 -6.64 17.63
CA PHE A 122 -9.49 -5.93 18.89
C PHE A 122 -10.85 -5.24 18.96
N TYR A 123 -11.21 -4.47 17.92
CA TYR A 123 -12.49 -3.77 17.85
C TYR A 123 -13.68 -4.74 17.85
N SER A 124 -13.59 -5.85 17.11
CA SER A 124 -14.65 -6.86 17.05
C SER A 124 -14.88 -7.52 18.42
N ARG A 125 -13.80 -7.80 19.17
CA ARG A 125 -13.90 -8.39 20.51
C ARG A 125 -14.43 -7.41 21.56
N ARG A 126 -14.08 -6.13 21.45
CA ARG A 126 -14.43 -5.12 22.47
C ARG A 126 -15.77 -4.43 22.25
N TYR A 127 -16.15 -4.14 21.00
CA TYR A 127 -17.33 -3.34 20.69
C TYR A 127 -18.45 -4.11 19.99
N GLY A 128 -18.28 -5.43 19.77
CA GLY A 128 -19.33 -6.24 19.15
C GLY A 128 -19.75 -5.67 17.80
N TRP A 129 -18.77 -5.48 16.91
CA TRP A 129 -19.06 -5.04 15.54
C TRP A 129 -20.09 -6.04 14.96
N GLN A 130 -21.17 -5.56 14.34
CA GLN A 130 -22.19 -6.37 13.60
C GLN A 130 -22.01 -6.27 12.10
#